data_AF-A0A2V8IVM2-F1
#
_entry.id   AF-A0A2V8IVM2-F1
#
_cell.length_a   1.000
_cell.length_b   1.000
_cell.length_c   1.000
_cell.angle_alpha   90.00
_cell.angle_beta   90.00
_cell.angle_gamma   90.00
#
_symmetry.space_group_name_H-M   'P 1'
#
loop_
_entity.id
_entity.type
_entity.pdbx_description
1 polymer ?
#
loop_
_entity_poly.entity_id
_entity_poly.type
_entity_poly.pdbx_seq_one_letter_code
_entity_poly.pdbx_strand_id
1 'polypeptide(L)'
;MRQAQKMEAIGRLAGGVAHDFNNVLTAIFGYVDLLLDNFGPADPLRADVLEIEHGAERAAGLTRQLLAFSRRQVLQPRRINVNEVINGMAPLLGRLIGSDVELTLDLEPAIGDVRADPGQLEQVLMNLAANARDAMPEGGRMSVMTRNEDVTTERANRLTSLAPGQFVCLSVADTGAGIPDEIQRQIFEPFFTTKDQGGARAWDLRPSTAS
;
A
#
# COMPACT_ATOMS: atom_id res chain seq x y z
N MET A 1 0.06 10.49 20.87
CA MET A 1 -0.99 9.75 21.62
C MET A 1 -2.37 9.80 20.95
N ARG A 2 -2.95 10.97 20.62
CA ARG A 2 -4.31 11.05 20.01
C ARG A 2 -4.42 10.43 18.60
N GLN A 3 -3.37 10.48 17.78
CA GLN A 3 -3.39 9.94 16.42
C GLN A 3 -3.34 8.40 16.38
N ALA A 4 -2.57 7.79 17.29
CA ALA A 4 -2.48 6.33 17.42
C ALA A 4 -3.81 5.70 17.87
N GLN A 5 -4.54 6.34 18.79
CA GLN A 5 -5.86 5.88 19.24
C GLN A 5 -6.94 6.05 18.15
N LYS A 6 -6.88 7.13 17.37
CA LYS A 6 -7.77 7.34 16.21
C LYS A 6 -7.53 6.28 15.13
N MET A 7 -6.26 5.96 14.87
CA MET A 7 -5.86 4.89 13.95
C MET A 7 -6.33 3.51 14.43
N GLU A 8 -6.24 3.23 15.74
CA GLU A 8 -6.72 1.97 16.33
C GLU A 8 -8.24 1.80 16.21
N ALA A 9 -9.01 2.88 16.40
CA ALA A 9 -10.47 2.87 16.25
C ALA A 9 -10.89 2.65 14.77
N ILE A 10 -10.19 3.27 13.83
CA ILE A 10 -10.41 3.10 12.39
C ILE A 10 -10.09 1.66 11.95
N GLY A 11 -9.00 1.08 12.45
CA GLY A 11 -8.61 -0.30 12.13
C GLY A 11 -9.64 -1.34 12.58
N ARG A 12 -10.25 -1.19 13.76
CA ARG A 12 -11.32 -2.11 14.22
C ARG A 12 -12.61 -1.96 13.41
N LEU A 13 -13.01 -0.74 13.08
CA LEU A 13 -14.19 -0.48 12.24
C LEU A 13 -14.00 -1.03 10.82
N ALA A 14 -12.83 -0.80 10.22
CA ALA A 14 -12.50 -1.30 8.90
C ALA A 14 -12.53 -2.83 8.79
N GLY A 15 -12.19 -3.55 9.87
CA GLY A 15 -12.18 -5.03 9.88
C GLY A 15 -13.57 -5.63 9.93
N GLY A 16 -14.47 -5.04 10.73
CA GLY A 16 -15.88 -5.43 10.78
C GLY A 16 -16.60 -5.12 9.46
N VAL A 17 -16.42 -3.90 8.94
CA VAL A 17 -17.03 -3.48 7.66
C VAL A 17 -16.51 -4.33 6.50
N ALA A 18 -15.22 -4.64 6.46
CA ALA A 18 -14.67 -5.45 5.39
C ALA A 18 -15.10 -6.92 5.43
N HIS A 19 -15.32 -7.48 6.61
CA HIS A 19 -15.92 -8.81 6.75
C HIS A 19 -17.32 -8.83 6.13
N ASP A 20 -18.15 -7.84 6.45
CA ASP A 20 -19.51 -7.74 5.89
C ASP A 20 -19.50 -7.49 4.38
N PHE A 21 -18.56 -6.69 3.87
CA PHE A 21 -18.35 -6.52 2.43
C PHE A 21 -17.96 -7.83 1.74
N ASN A 22 -17.08 -8.64 2.33
CA ASN A 22 -16.73 -9.95 1.77
C ASN A 22 -17.94 -10.89 1.74
N ASN A 23 -18.84 -10.82 2.73
CA ASN A 23 -20.07 -11.62 2.72
C ASN A 23 -20.99 -11.22 1.56
N VAL A 24 -21.14 -9.93 1.30
CA VAL A 24 -21.94 -9.42 0.17
C VAL A 24 -21.28 -9.80 -1.16
N LEU A 25 -19.97 -9.63 -1.29
CA LEU A 25 -19.22 -10.01 -2.50
C LEU A 25 -19.33 -11.52 -2.78
N THR A 26 -19.27 -12.36 -1.74
CA THR A 26 -19.47 -13.81 -1.88
C THR A 26 -20.84 -14.14 -2.47
N ALA A 27 -21.89 -13.44 -2.01
CA ALA A 27 -23.23 -13.61 -2.58
C ALA A 27 -23.31 -13.13 -4.03
N ILE A 28 -22.68 -11.99 -4.36
CA ILE A 28 -22.63 -11.45 -5.73
C ILE A 28 -21.93 -12.44 -6.68
N PHE A 29 -20.75 -12.94 -6.31
CA PHE A 29 -20.05 -13.96 -7.10
C PHE A 29 -20.90 -15.22 -7.28
N GLY A 30 -21.58 -15.69 -6.23
CA GLY A 30 -22.48 -16.84 -6.33
C GLY A 30 -23.64 -16.63 -7.33
N TYR A 31 -24.20 -15.42 -7.42
CA TYR A 31 -25.22 -15.12 -8.43
C TYR A 31 -24.64 -14.98 -9.83
N VAL A 32 -23.44 -14.39 -9.97
CA VAL A 32 -22.72 -14.28 -11.25
C VAL A 32 -22.44 -15.68 -11.80
N ASP A 33 -21.89 -16.58 -11.00
CA ASP A 33 -21.59 -17.96 -11.38
C ASP A 33 -22.85 -18.68 -11.88
N LEU A 34 -23.95 -18.60 -11.13
CA LEU A 34 -25.23 -19.21 -11.51
C LEU A 34 -25.80 -18.64 -12.81
N LEU A 35 -25.63 -17.34 -13.06
CA LEU A 35 -26.06 -16.70 -14.30
C LEU A 35 -25.18 -17.13 -15.47
N LEU A 36 -23.86 -17.18 -15.29
CA LEU A 36 -22.91 -17.62 -16.32
C LEU A 36 -23.06 -19.10 -16.67
N ASP A 37 -23.48 -19.94 -15.73
CA ASP A 37 -23.79 -21.36 -15.96
C ASP A 37 -25.09 -21.54 -16.77
N ASN A 38 -26.08 -20.66 -16.57
CA ASN A 38 -27.35 -20.70 -17.29
C ASN A 38 -27.29 -20.03 -18.67
N PHE A 39 -26.39 -19.07 -18.88
CA PHE A 39 -26.24 -18.37 -20.15
C PHE A 39 -25.28 -19.09 -21.10
N GLY A 40 -25.78 -19.40 -22.30
CA GLY A 40 -24.96 -19.93 -23.37
C GLY A 40 -23.86 -18.96 -23.84
N PRO A 41 -22.81 -19.44 -24.53
CA PRO A 41 -21.67 -18.60 -24.92
C PRO A 41 -22.01 -17.43 -25.86
N ALA A 42 -23.14 -17.52 -26.58
CA ALA A 42 -23.61 -16.50 -27.51
C ALA A 42 -24.74 -15.63 -26.93
N ASP A 43 -25.08 -15.81 -25.65
CA ASP A 43 -26.13 -15.02 -25.01
C ASP A 43 -25.64 -13.58 -24.81
N PRO A 44 -26.34 -12.58 -25.34
CA PRO A 44 -25.94 -11.17 -25.22
C PRO A 44 -25.89 -10.69 -23.76
N LEU A 45 -26.67 -11.27 -22.84
CA LEU A 45 -26.67 -10.91 -21.43
C LEU A 45 -25.42 -11.44 -20.69
N ARG A 46 -24.71 -12.40 -21.28
CA ARG A 46 -23.45 -12.93 -20.71
C ARG A 46 -22.40 -11.83 -20.58
N ALA A 47 -22.34 -10.90 -21.55
CA ALA A 47 -21.39 -9.79 -21.51
C ALA A 47 -21.64 -8.85 -20.32
N ASP A 48 -22.91 -8.56 -20.02
CA ASP A 48 -23.28 -7.71 -18.88
C ASP A 48 -22.94 -8.40 -17.54
N VAL A 49 -23.14 -9.73 -17.45
CA VAL A 49 -22.79 -10.50 -16.24
C VAL A 49 -21.28 -10.54 -16.00
N LEU A 50 -20.47 -10.65 -17.04
CA LEU A 50 -19.00 -10.57 -16.94
C LEU A 50 -18.53 -9.18 -16.49
N GLU A 51 -19.21 -8.10 -16.90
CA GLU A 51 -18.90 -6.77 -16.37
C GLU A 51 -19.27 -6.60 -14.88
N ILE A 52 -20.35 -7.25 -14.43
CA ILE A 52 -20.69 -7.31 -13.00
C ILE A 52 -19.61 -8.08 -12.23
N GLU A 53 -19.13 -9.20 -12.76
CA GLU A 53 -18.03 -9.98 -12.19
C GLU A 53 -16.77 -9.13 -12.04
N HIS A 54 -16.31 -8.47 -13.11
CA HIS A 54 -15.16 -7.58 -13.08
C HIS A 54 -15.36 -6.43 -12.06
N GLY A 55 -16.56 -5.87 -11.96
CA GLY A 55 -16.89 -4.86 -10.95
C GLY A 55 -16.76 -5.38 -9.51
N ALA A 56 -17.25 -6.59 -9.26
CA ALA A 56 -17.15 -7.25 -7.97
C ALA A 56 -15.70 -7.61 -7.61
N GLU A 57 -14.89 -8.04 -8.58
CA GLU A 57 -13.46 -8.31 -8.39
C GLU A 57 -12.68 -7.04 -8.00
N ARG A 58 -12.96 -5.91 -8.67
CA ARG A 58 -12.39 -4.61 -8.31
C ARG A 58 -12.77 -4.21 -6.87
N ALA A 59 -14.04 -4.35 -6.51
CA ALA A 59 -14.51 -4.08 -5.16
C ALA A 59 -13.83 -4.98 -4.11
N ALA A 60 -13.68 -6.28 -4.41
CA ALA A 60 -12.95 -7.22 -3.56
C ALA A 60 -11.48 -6.82 -3.39
N GLY A 61 -10.85 -6.29 -4.44
CA GLY A 61 -9.50 -5.72 -4.38
C GLY A 61 -9.41 -4.55 -3.39
N LEU A 62 -10.35 -3.61 -3.44
CA LEU A 62 -10.43 -2.47 -2.52
C LEU A 62 -10.69 -2.91 -1.08
N THR A 63 -11.58 -3.89 -0.86
CA THR A 63 -11.84 -4.47 0.47
C THR A 63 -10.60 -5.17 1.02
N ARG A 64 -9.81 -5.87 0.19
CA ARG A 64 -8.53 -6.47 0.59
C ARG A 64 -7.50 -5.43 0.99
N GLN A 65 -7.41 -4.30 0.29
CA GLN A 65 -6.54 -3.18 0.67
C GLN A 65 -6.99 -2.57 2.01
N LEU A 66 -8.30 -2.42 2.23
CA LEU A 66 -8.87 -1.98 3.51
C LEU A 66 -8.56 -2.97 4.65
N LEU A 67 -8.64 -4.27 4.39
CA LEU A 67 -8.29 -5.34 5.34
C LEU A 67 -6.80 -5.37 5.64
N ALA A 68 -5.93 -5.18 4.65
CA ALA A 68 -4.49 -5.09 4.86
C ALA A 68 -4.13 -3.94 5.81
N PHE A 69 -4.88 -2.84 5.74
CA PHE A 69 -4.76 -1.70 6.64
C PHE A 69 -5.39 -1.94 8.03
N SER A 70 -6.48 -2.73 8.08
CA SER A 70 -7.23 -3.05 9.31
C SER A 70 -6.61 -4.17 10.14
N ARG A 71 -5.96 -5.14 9.49
CA ARG A 71 -5.45 -6.34 10.15
C ARG A 71 -4.46 -5.92 11.23
N ARG A 72 -4.93 -6.05 12.48
CA ARG A 72 -4.09 -6.30 13.64
C ARG A 72 -3.28 -7.56 13.37
N GLN A 73 -2.18 -7.43 12.65
CA GLN A 73 -1.07 -8.33 12.86
C GLN A 73 -0.67 -8.12 14.32
N VAL A 74 -0.70 -9.18 15.12
CA VAL A 74 -0.20 -9.11 16.50
C VAL A 74 1.26 -8.73 16.38
N LEU A 75 1.58 -7.47 16.70
CA LEU A 75 2.96 -7.00 16.69
C LEU A 75 3.75 -7.91 17.63
N GLN A 76 4.89 -8.38 17.15
CA GLN A 76 5.89 -9.07 17.94
C GLN A 76 7.18 -8.23 17.97
N PRO A 77 7.19 -7.09 18.68
CA PRO A 77 8.38 -6.25 18.74
C PRO A 77 9.51 -7.01 19.42
N ARG A 78 10.60 -7.19 18.69
CA ARG A 78 11.84 -7.76 19.21
C ARG A 78 13.00 -6.83 18.89
N ARG A 79 14.12 -7.03 19.58
CA ARG A 79 15.36 -6.36 19.24
C ARG A 79 15.85 -6.94 17.91
N ILE A 80 16.03 -6.10 16.90
CA ILE A 80 16.47 -6.49 15.56
C ILE A 80 17.58 -5.58 15.06
N ASN A 81 18.46 -6.15 14.26
CA ASN A 81 19.35 -5.39 13.40
C ASN A 81 18.63 -5.10 12.08
N VAL A 82 18.48 -3.82 11.73
CA VAL A 82 17.74 -3.40 10.52
C VAL A 82 18.45 -3.89 9.24
N ASN A 83 19.78 -3.93 9.23
CA ASN A 83 20.53 -4.38 8.07
C ASN A 83 20.31 -5.87 7.78
N GLU A 84 20.15 -6.71 8.81
CA GLU A 84 19.86 -8.13 8.61
C GLU A 84 18.52 -8.33 7.90
N VAL A 85 17.49 -7.56 8.28
CA VAL A 85 16.18 -7.60 7.62
C VAL A 85 16.27 -7.13 6.17
N ILE A 86 16.96 -6.01 5.92
CA ILE A 86 17.13 -5.47 4.56
C ILE A 86 17.89 -6.46 3.66
N ASN A 87 18.99 -7.04 4.16
CA ASN A 87 19.77 -8.03 3.41
C ASN A 87 18.94 -9.29 3.11
N GLY A 88 18.14 -9.77 4.07
CA GLY A 88 17.21 -10.88 3.86
C GLY A 88 16.14 -10.59 2.81
N MET A 89 15.74 -9.31 2.68
CA MET A 89 14.74 -8.87 1.72
C MET A 89 15.27 -8.57 0.32
N ALA A 90 16.58 -8.31 0.17
CA ALA A 90 17.20 -7.88 -1.09
C ALA A 90 16.82 -8.73 -2.32
N PRO A 91 16.80 -10.09 -2.26
CA PRO A 91 16.39 -10.90 -3.41
C PRO A 91 14.93 -10.71 -3.82
N LEU A 92 14.04 -10.51 -2.84
CA LEU A 92 12.61 -10.30 -3.09
C LEU A 92 12.34 -8.88 -3.60
N LEU A 93 13.01 -7.87 -3.03
CA LEU A 93 12.95 -6.49 -3.49
C LEU A 93 13.42 -6.39 -4.95
N GLY A 94 14.54 -7.02 -5.29
CA GLY A 94 15.05 -7.05 -6.67
C GLY A 94 14.07 -7.68 -7.67
N ARG A 95 13.38 -8.77 -7.28
CA ARG A 95 12.33 -9.37 -8.12
C ARG A 95 11.11 -8.45 -8.29
N LEU A 96 10.73 -7.74 -7.23
CA LEU A 96 9.54 -6.89 -7.24
C LEU A 96 9.71 -5.66 -8.14
N ILE A 97 10.88 -5.02 -8.10
CA ILE A 97 11.18 -3.80 -8.86
C ILE A 97 11.49 -4.08 -10.34
N GLY A 98 11.84 -5.32 -10.69
CA GLY A 98 12.08 -5.73 -12.07
C GLY A 98 13.53 -5.53 -12.52
N SER A 99 13.86 -6.02 -13.73
CA SER A 99 15.23 -5.99 -14.27
C SER A 99 15.70 -4.60 -14.69
N ASP A 100 14.78 -3.69 -14.95
CA ASP A 100 15.08 -2.36 -15.50
C ASP A 100 15.38 -1.34 -14.38
N VAL A 101 15.23 -1.73 -13.11
CA VAL A 101 15.56 -0.93 -11.94
C VAL A 101 16.71 -1.57 -11.16
N GLU A 102 17.79 -0.82 -10.99
CA GLU A 102 18.93 -1.25 -10.17
C GLU A 102 18.65 -1.07 -8.68
N LEU A 103 18.78 -2.13 -7.89
CA LEU A 103 18.72 -2.06 -6.42
C LEU A 103 20.13 -1.85 -5.85
N THR A 104 20.33 -0.74 -5.13
CA THR A 104 21.57 -0.47 -4.39
C THR A 104 21.33 -0.45 -2.88
N LEU A 105 22.18 -1.15 -2.14
CA LEU A 105 22.14 -1.18 -0.67
C LEU A 105 23.38 -0.48 -0.13
N ASP A 106 23.17 0.60 0.61
CA ASP A 106 24.22 1.36 1.29
C ASP A 106 23.95 1.33 2.80
N LEU A 107 24.36 0.23 3.41
CA LEU A 107 24.04 -0.09 4.80
C LEU A 107 25.24 0.19 5.70
N GLU A 108 25.10 1.10 6.66
CA GLU A 108 26.16 1.37 7.63
C GLU A 108 26.41 0.10 8.48
N PRO A 109 27.63 -0.47 8.51
CA PRO A 109 27.85 -1.78 9.14
C PRO A 109 27.59 -1.82 10.64
N ALA A 110 27.79 -0.70 11.34
CA ALA A 110 27.73 -0.60 12.80
C ALA A 110 26.49 0.18 13.29
N ILE A 111 25.33 -0.04 12.67
CA ILE A 111 24.07 0.55 13.16
C ILE A 111 23.64 -0.06 14.50
N GLY A 112 22.97 0.75 15.32
CA GLY A 112 22.32 0.26 16.53
C GLY A 112 21.18 -0.72 16.25
N ASP A 113 20.83 -1.55 17.24
CA ASP A 113 19.63 -2.36 17.17
C ASP A 113 18.38 -1.53 17.49
N VAL A 114 17.28 -1.87 16.83
CA VAL A 114 15.98 -1.24 17.08
C VAL A 114 15.00 -2.25 17.67
N ARG A 115 14.04 -1.77 18.46
CA ARG A 115 12.92 -2.59 18.95
C ARG A 115 11.74 -2.43 18.00
N ALA A 116 11.58 -3.38 17.07
CA ALA A 116 10.54 -3.34 16.05
C ALA A 116 10.03 -4.75 15.71
N ASP A 117 8.90 -4.81 15.02
CA ASP A 117 8.41 -6.05 14.41
C ASP A 117 9.08 -6.19 13.02
N PRO A 118 9.81 -7.30 12.75
CA PRO A 118 10.45 -7.51 11.46
C PRO A 118 9.45 -7.56 10.30
N GLY A 119 8.31 -8.22 10.46
CA GLY A 119 7.31 -8.37 9.39
C GLY A 119 6.68 -7.03 9.02
N GLN A 120 6.54 -6.11 9.98
CA GLN A 120 6.12 -4.73 9.69
C GLN A 120 7.19 -3.96 8.91
N LEU A 121 8.47 -4.12 9.26
CA LEU A 121 9.57 -3.50 8.54
C LEU A 121 9.66 -4.03 7.09
N GLU A 122 9.53 -5.34 6.92
CA GLU A 122 9.46 -6.00 5.61
C GLU A 122 8.30 -5.44 4.77
N GLN A 123 7.11 -5.29 5.36
CA GLN A 123 5.95 -4.73 4.66
C GLN A 123 6.17 -3.27 4.24
N VAL A 124 6.79 -2.46 5.09
CA VAL A 124 7.14 -1.07 4.75
C VAL A 124 8.10 -1.05 3.56
N LEU A 125 9.14 -1.87 3.58
CA LEU A 125 10.11 -1.97 2.48
C LEU A 125 9.44 -2.41 1.17
N MET A 126 8.54 -3.40 1.22
CA MET A 126 7.77 -3.86 0.05
C MET A 126 6.90 -2.76 -0.54
N ASN A 127 6.19 -2.00 0.29
CA ASN A 127 5.34 -0.89 -0.16
C ASN A 127 6.16 0.23 -0.83
N LEU A 128 7.29 0.59 -0.22
CA LEU A 128 8.18 1.61 -0.77
C LEU A 128 8.80 1.14 -2.09
N ALA A 129 9.19 -0.13 -2.20
CA ALA A 129 9.72 -0.71 -3.44
C ALA A 129 8.69 -0.74 -4.58
N ALA A 130 7.43 -1.10 -4.27
CA ALA A 130 6.35 -1.04 -5.25
C ALA A 130 6.12 0.40 -5.75
N ASN A 131 6.14 1.38 -4.84
CA ASN A 131 6.00 2.79 -5.22
C ASN A 131 7.18 3.30 -6.04
N ALA A 132 8.42 2.93 -5.68
CA ALA A 132 9.62 3.29 -6.42
C ALA A 132 9.58 2.74 -7.86
N ARG A 133 9.23 1.47 -8.04
CA ARG A 133 9.06 0.86 -9.36
C ARG A 133 8.02 1.62 -10.18
N ASP A 134 6.86 1.88 -9.60
CA ASP A 134 5.77 2.54 -10.32
C ASP A 134 6.13 4.00 -10.70
N ALA A 135 7.06 4.63 -9.99
CA ALA A 135 7.62 5.94 -10.33
C ALA A 135 8.72 5.89 -11.41
N MET A 136 9.20 4.69 -11.79
CA MET A 136 10.31 4.44 -12.71
C MET A 136 9.91 3.51 -13.89
N PRO A 137 8.92 3.90 -14.74
CA PRO A 137 8.43 3.05 -15.83
C PRO A 137 9.47 2.79 -16.93
N GLU A 138 10.47 3.66 -17.08
CA GLU A 138 11.56 3.51 -18.05
C GLU A 138 12.83 2.89 -17.43
N GLY A 139 12.71 2.37 -16.20
CA GLY A 139 13.84 1.92 -15.40
C GLY A 139 14.46 3.03 -14.55
N GLY A 140 15.50 2.70 -13.78
CA GLY A 140 16.15 3.63 -12.87
C GLY A 140 16.95 2.97 -11.77
N ARG A 141 17.07 3.65 -10.61
CA ARG A 141 17.77 3.14 -9.43
C ARG A 141 16.93 3.34 -8.18
N MET A 142 16.77 2.28 -7.41
CA MET A 142 16.25 2.31 -6.05
C MET A 142 17.40 2.08 -5.06
N SER A 143 17.58 3.00 -4.12
CA SER A 143 18.59 2.91 -3.06
C SER A 143 17.93 2.69 -1.70
N VAL A 144 18.45 1.73 -0.92
CA VAL A 144 18.10 1.55 0.49
C VAL A 144 19.33 1.85 1.35
N MET A 145 19.18 2.76 2.30
CA MET A 145 20.26 3.27 3.13
C MET A 145 19.94 3.13 4.61
N THR A 146 20.94 2.76 5.41
CA THR A 146 20.84 2.81 6.87
C THR A 146 21.98 3.64 7.45
N ARG A 147 21.66 4.49 8.42
CA ARG A 147 22.62 5.34 9.14
C ARG A 147 22.28 5.47 10.61
N ASN A 148 23.30 5.59 11.46
CA ASN A 148 23.10 6.15 12.79
C ASN A 148 22.95 7.67 12.66
N GLU A 149 21.86 8.24 13.19
CA GLU A 149 21.64 9.68 13.25
C GLU A 149 21.49 10.15 14.69
N ASP A 150 22.25 11.20 15.04
CA ASP A 150 21.99 11.97 16.26
C ASP A 150 20.99 13.09 15.93
N VAL A 151 19.76 12.90 16.38
CA VAL A 151 18.69 13.86 16.15
C VAL A 151 18.80 14.95 17.20
N THR A 152 19.26 16.11 16.75
CA THR A 152 19.36 17.33 17.58
C THR A 152 17.98 17.89 17.92
N THR A 153 17.91 18.71 18.97
CA THR A 153 16.68 19.42 19.37
C THR A 153 16.09 20.27 18.25
N GLU A 154 16.92 20.90 17.42
CA GLU A 154 16.46 21.70 16.28
C GLU A 154 15.79 20.83 15.20
N ARG A 155 16.35 19.66 14.91
CA ARG A 155 15.80 18.71 13.93
C ARG A 155 14.55 18.00 14.47
N ALA A 156 14.56 17.64 15.76
CA ALA A 156 13.40 17.10 16.48
C ALA A 156 12.20 18.07 16.45
N ASN A 157 12.42 19.38 16.62
CA ASN A 157 11.35 20.37 16.57
C ASN A 157 10.75 20.56 15.16
N ARG A 158 11.53 20.29 14.10
CA ARG A 158 11.05 20.32 12.71
C ARG A 158 10.30 19.04 12.31
N LEU A 159 10.70 17.90 12.87
CA LEU A 159 10.06 16.59 12.66
C LEU A 159 9.04 16.36 13.77
N THR A 160 7.81 16.84 13.57
CA THR A 160 6.71 16.77 14.55
C THR A 160 6.70 15.45 15.34
N SER A 161 6.98 15.51 16.64
CA SER A 161 6.91 14.41 17.63
C SER A 161 8.14 13.51 17.83
N LEU A 162 9.35 13.91 17.42
CA LEU A 162 10.58 13.20 17.84
C LEU A 162 11.18 13.81 19.12
N ALA A 163 11.69 12.98 20.04
CA ALA A 163 12.56 13.46 21.11
C ALA A 163 14.01 13.47 20.60
N PRO A 164 14.87 14.41 21.05
CA PRO A 164 16.29 14.38 20.70
C PRO A 164 16.96 13.10 21.18
N GLY A 165 17.94 12.59 20.42
CA GLY A 165 18.68 11.38 20.80
C GLY A 165 19.24 10.61 19.61
N GLN A 166 19.72 9.40 19.89
CA GLN A 166 20.29 8.50 18.88
C GLN A 166 19.19 7.67 18.20
N PHE A 167 19.18 7.71 16.87
CA PHE A 167 18.24 6.98 16.03
C PHE A 167 18.98 6.17 14.98
N VAL A 168 18.34 5.09 14.54
CA VAL A 168 18.68 4.45 13.28
C VAL A 168 17.76 5.02 12.22
N CYS A 169 18.35 5.67 11.21
CA CYS A 169 17.66 6.20 10.06
C CYS A 169 17.65 5.13 8.96
N LEU A 170 16.46 4.80 8.46
CA LEU A 170 16.25 4.01 7.26
C LEU A 170 15.71 4.93 6.18
N SER A 171 16.44 5.04 5.07
CA SER A 171 16.04 5.84 3.91
C SER A 171 15.86 4.95 2.69
N VAL A 172 14.82 5.23 1.92
CA VAL A 172 14.59 4.64 0.60
C VAL A 172 14.47 5.79 -0.39
N ALA A 173 15.24 5.72 -1.47
CA ALA A 173 15.26 6.72 -2.52
C ALA A 173 15.09 6.05 -3.88
N ASP A 174 14.39 6.71 -4.79
CA ASP A 174 14.26 6.32 -6.18
C ASP A 174 14.66 7.49 -7.10
N THR A 175 14.95 7.17 -8.36
CA THR A 175 15.25 8.16 -9.41
C THR A 175 14.06 8.38 -10.34
N GLY A 176 12.84 8.15 -9.84
CA GLY A 176 11.62 8.25 -10.63
C GLY A 176 11.13 9.68 -10.83
N ALA A 177 9.89 9.80 -11.28
CA ALA A 177 9.25 11.08 -11.62
C ALA A 177 9.05 12.06 -10.43
N GLY A 178 9.29 11.60 -9.19
CA GLY A 178 9.14 12.39 -7.99
C GLY A 178 7.68 12.72 -7.63
N ILE A 179 7.51 13.59 -6.65
CA ILE A 179 6.18 13.98 -6.11
C ILE A 179 6.06 15.51 -6.20
N PRO A 180 5.11 16.04 -6.99
CA PRO A 180 4.83 17.48 -7.05
C PRO A 180 4.49 18.08 -5.67
N ASP A 181 4.95 19.30 -5.40
CA ASP A 181 4.80 19.97 -4.11
C ASP A 181 3.33 20.11 -3.66
N GLU A 182 2.41 20.27 -4.60
CA GLU A 182 0.98 20.43 -4.31
C GLU A 182 0.37 19.22 -3.60
N ILE A 183 0.91 18.02 -3.87
CA ILE A 183 0.36 16.76 -3.37
C ILE A 183 1.19 16.11 -2.26
N GLN A 184 2.40 16.62 -1.98
CA GLN A 184 3.31 16.06 -0.95
C GLN A 184 2.66 15.93 0.44
N ARG A 185 1.73 16.83 0.79
CA ARG A 185 1.04 16.78 2.09
C ARG A 185 -0.08 15.74 2.14
N GLN A 186 -0.59 15.34 0.98
CA GLN A 186 -1.71 14.43 0.82
C GLN A 186 -1.27 12.96 0.66
N ILE A 187 0.01 12.70 0.37
CA ILE A 187 0.53 11.32 0.16
C ILE A 187 0.38 10.40 1.38
N PHE A 188 0.16 10.98 2.58
CA PHE A 188 -0.09 10.25 3.82
C PHE A 188 -1.58 10.16 4.17
N GLU A 189 -2.47 10.73 3.36
CA GLU A 189 -3.91 10.59 3.53
C GLU A 189 -4.38 9.20 3.06
N PRO A 190 -5.30 8.56 3.80
CA PRO A 190 -5.86 7.29 3.37
C PRO A 190 -6.50 7.39 1.98
N PHE A 191 -6.26 6.37 1.13
CA PHE A 191 -6.80 6.23 -0.23
C PHE A 191 -6.31 7.24 -1.27
N PHE A 192 -5.34 8.11 -0.93
CA PHE A 192 -4.71 9.01 -1.89
C PHE A 192 -3.90 8.23 -2.94
N THR A 193 -4.15 8.47 -4.22
CA THR A 193 -3.38 7.89 -5.34
C THR A 193 -3.35 8.87 -6.52
N THR A 194 -2.18 8.99 -7.14
CA THR A 194 -2.00 9.71 -8.43
C THR A 194 -1.99 8.78 -9.63
N LYS A 195 -2.02 7.46 -9.40
CA LYS A 195 -2.07 6.46 -10.47
C LYS A 195 -3.45 6.54 -11.11
N ASP A 196 -3.50 6.68 -12.44
CA ASP A 196 -4.74 6.76 -13.21
C ASP A 196 -5.70 5.65 -12.76
N GLN A 197 -6.86 6.07 -12.25
CA GLN A 197 -7.99 5.15 -12.10
C GLN A 197 -8.45 4.79 -13.51
N GLY A 198 -7.92 3.71 -14.07
CA GLY A 198 -8.48 3.10 -15.27
C GLY A 198 -9.98 2.88 -15.06
N GLY A 199 -10.81 3.75 -15.64
CA GLY A 199 -12.23 3.52 -15.87
C GLY A 199 -13.26 4.15 -14.93
N ALA A 200 -12.94 5.16 -14.12
CA ALA A 200 -13.99 5.94 -13.44
C ALA A 200 -14.62 6.97 -14.40
N ARG A 201 -15.33 6.52 -15.45
CA ARG A 201 -16.34 7.37 -16.09
C ARG A 201 -17.48 7.49 -15.09
N ALA A 202 -17.57 8.63 -14.42
CA ALA A 202 -18.75 9.00 -13.67
C ALA A 202 -19.99 8.84 -14.56
N TRP A 203 -20.92 8.00 -14.13
CA TRP A 203 -22.27 7.88 -14.69
C TRP A 203 -22.96 9.24 -14.58
N ASP A 204 -22.94 10.03 -15.65
CA ASP A 204 -23.84 11.18 -15.83
C ASP A 204 -25.25 10.64 -16.08
N LEU A 205 -25.95 10.32 -14.98
CA LEU A 205 -27.38 10.06 -15.00
C LEU A 205 -28.10 11.39 -15.24
N ARG A 206 -28.36 11.73 -16.50
CA ARG A 206 -29.49 12.59 -16.86
C ARG A 206 -30.67 11.71 -17.28
N PRO A 207 -31.83 11.82 -16.63
CA PRO A 207 -33.02 11.12 -17.10
C PRO A 207 -33.51 11.73 -18.41
N SER A 208 -33.69 10.87 -19.39
CA SER A 208 -34.55 11.13 -20.54
C SER A 208 -35.98 11.36 -20.03
N THR A 209 -36.48 12.59 -20.14
CA THR A 209 -37.92 12.84 -20.19
C THR A 209 -38.29 13.13 -21.62
N ALA A 210 -38.85 12.13 -22.29
CA ALA A 210 -39.61 12.30 -23.52
C ALA A 210 -41.10 12.14 -23.21
N SER A 211 -41.82 13.25 -23.27
CA SER A 211 -43.20 13.40 -23.79
C SER A 211 -43.48 14.89 -23.94
#